data_AF-A0A6V8EYR7-F1
#
_entry.id   AF-A0A6V8EYR7-F1
#
_cell.length_a   1.000
_cell.length_b   1.000
_cell.length_c   1.000
_cell.angle_alpha   90.00
_cell.angle_beta   90.00
_cell.angle_gamma   90.00
#
_symmetry.space_group_name_H-M   'P 1'
#
loop_
_entity.id
_entity.type
_entity.pdbx_description
1 polymer ?
#
loop_
_entity_poly.entity_id
_entity_poly.type
_entity_poly.pdbx_seq_one_letter_code
_entity_poly.pdbx_strand_id
1 'polypeptide(L)' 'RGGDIVGEHTVMFSKNFETIELSHRAYDRSVFASGALHAARWVVGKKPGIYGMSDVLSLKK' A
#
# COMPACT_ATOMS: atom_id res chain seq x y z
N ARG A 1 -7.33 6.87 17.19
CA ARG A 1 -7.59 5.45 17.53
C ARG A 1 -9.07 5.35 17.86
N GLY A 2 -9.82 4.45 17.22
CA GLY A 2 -11.26 4.32 17.45
C GLY A 2 -11.80 3.00 16.91
N GLY A 3 -12.54 2.28 17.76
CA GLY A 3 -13.31 1.08 17.42
C GLY A 3 -12.60 0.09 16.48
N ASP A 4 -13.34 -0.33 15.47
CA ASP A 4 -12.95 -1.37 14.51
C ASP A 4 -12.24 -0.81 13.26
N ILE A 5 -11.68 0.40 13.34
CA ILE A 5 -10.94 1.00 12.23
C ILE A 5 -9.69 0.15 11.96
N VAL A 6 -9.68 -0.56 10.82
CA VAL A 6 -8.56 -1.42 10.40
C VAL A 6 -7.31 -0.59 10.13
N GLY A 7 -7.44 0.51 9.39
CA GLY A 7 -6.35 1.45 9.16
C GLY A 7 -6.74 2.59 8.23
N GLU A 8 -6.37 3.80 8.60
CA GLU A 8 -6.55 5.00 7.81
C GLU A 8 -5.28 5.85 7.91
N HIS A 9 -4.78 6.28 6.75
CA HIS A 9 -3.58 7.10 6.64
C HIS A 9 -3.85 8.21 5.64
N THR A 10 -3.51 9.43 6.01
CA THR A 10 -3.58 10.61 5.14
C THR A 10 -2.25 11.31 5.15
N VAL A 11 -1.75 11.62 3.96
CA VAL A 11 -0.62 12.52 3.75
C VAL A 11 -1.18 13.81 3.17
N MET A 12 -0.89 14.93 3.80
CA MET A 12 -1.40 16.24 3.43
C MET A 12 -0.24 17.18 3.06
N PHE A 13 -0.40 17.89 1.95
CA PHE A 13 0.49 18.95 1.50
C PHE A 13 -0.33 20.24 1.44
N SER A 14 -0.05 21.19 2.34
CA SER A 14 -0.80 22.45 2.44
C SER A 14 0.11 23.66 2.22
N LYS A 15 -0.40 24.66 1.50
CA LYS A 15 0.17 25.99 1.34
C LYS A 15 -0.92 27.04 1.58
N ASN A 16 -0.57 28.32 1.54
CA ASN A 16 -1.46 29.42 1.94
C ASN A 16 -2.86 29.42 1.31
N PHE A 17 -3.01 28.88 0.09
CA PHE A 17 -4.25 28.95 -0.67
C PHE A 17 -4.70 27.62 -1.26
N GLU A 18 -4.02 26.51 -0.95
CA GLU A 18 -4.39 25.19 -1.44
C GLU A 18 -3.93 24.08 -0.50
N THR A 19 -4.60 22.95 -0.58
CA THR A 19 -4.23 21.73 0.11
C THR A 19 -4.52 20.54 -0.79
N ILE A 20 -3.55 19.62 -0.86
CA ILE A 20 -3.68 18.33 -1.52
C ILE A 20 -3.56 17.25 -0.45
N GLU A 21 -4.51 16.33 -0.44
CA GLU A 21 -4.50 15.16 0.44
C GLU A 21 -4.47 13.87 -0.36
N LEU A 22 -3.65 12.93 0.09
CA LEU A 22 -3.64 11.55 -0.36
C LEU A 22 -4.00 10.65 0.81
N SER A 23 -5.14 9.98 0.70
CA SER A 23 -5.70 9.14 1.77
C SER A 23 -5.83 7.68 1.34
N HIS A 24 -5.41 6.76 2.21
CA HIS A 24 -5.64 5.33 2.08
C HIS A 24 -6.40 4.82 3.30
N ARG A 25 -7.58 4.24 3.06
CA ARG A 25 -8.42 3.60 4.08
C ARG A 25 -8.62 2.13 3.74
N ALA A 26 -8.26 1.26 4.69
CA ALA A 26 -8.57 -0.16 4.62
C ALA A 26 -9.87 -0.43 5.40
N TYR A 27 -10.87 -1.03 4.73
CA TYR A 27 -12.11 -1.47 5.37
C TYR A 27 -12.03 -2.88 5.92
N ASP A 28 -11.19 -3.73 5.33
CA ASP A 28 -11.07 -5.14 5.68
C ASP A 28 -9.61 -5.59 5.54
N ARG A 29 -9.16 -6.51 6.39
CA ARG A 29 -7.78 -7.02 6.41
C ARG A 29 -7.45 -7.92 5.20
N SER A 30 -8.45 -8.45 4.51
CA SER A 30 -8.30 -9.27 3.31
C SER A 30 -7.57 -8.55 2.18
N VAL A 31 -7.57 -7.21 2.13
CA VAL A 31 -6.81 -6.46 1.13
C VAL A 31 -5.30 -6.74 1.24
N PHE A 32 -4.78 -6.85 2.47
CA PHE A 32 -3.37 -7.17 2.71
C PHE A 32 -3.06 -8.63 2.37
N ALA A 33 -3.98 -9.55 2.71
CA ALA A 33 -3.85 -10.96 2.36
C ALA A 33 -3.85 -11.17 0.83
N SER A 34 -4.73 -10.46 0.11
CA SER A 34 -4.78 -10.47 -1.35
C SER A 34 -3.45 -9.96 -1.95
N GLY A 35 -2.89 -8.87 -1.41
CA GLY A 35 -1.57 -8.37 -1.81
C GLY A 35 -0.45 -9.38 -1.58
N ALA A 36 -0.45 -10.06 -0.44
CA ALA A 36 0.53 -11.12 -0.14
C ALA A 36 0.41 -12.32 -1.08
N LEU A 37 -0.83 -12.77 -1.40
CA LEU A 37 -1.06 -13.84 -2.37
C LEU A 37 -0.60 -13.45 -3.78
N HIS A 38 -0.82 -12.19 -4.17
CA HIS A 38 -0.30 -11.67 -5.44
C HIS A 38 1.24 -11.70 -5.45
N ALA A 39 1.90 -11.21 -4.41
CA ALA A 39 3.36 -11.25 -4.29
C ALA A 39 3.91 -12.68 -4.34
N ALA A 40 3.25 -13.64 -3.67
CA ALA A 40 3.64 -15.05 -3.68
C ALA A 40 3.55 -15.68 -5.08
N ARG A 41 2.55 -15.30 -5.89
CA ARG A 41 2.47 -15.75 -7.29
C ARG A 41 3.53 -15.07 -8.16
N TRP A 42 3.76 -13.78 -7.93
CA TRP A 42 4.70 -12.97 -8.70
C TRP A 42 6.17 -13.41 -8.54
N VAL A 43 6.56 -13.87 -7.35
CA VAL A 43 7.96 -14.20 -7.05
C VAL A 43 8.47 -15.48 -7.73
N VAL A 44 7.55 -16.33 -8.23
CA VAL A 44 7.91 -17.57 -8.92
C VAL A 44 8.76 -17.25 -10.16
N GLY A 45 9.96 -17.83 -10.22
CA GLY A 45 10.91 -17.61 -11.32
C GLY A 45 11.73 -16.31 -11.23
N LYS A 46 11.59 -15.52 -10.16
CA LYS A 46 12.49 -14.38 -9.89
C LYS A 46 13.83 -14.87 -9.37
N LYS A 47 14.89 -14.10 -9.65
CA LYS A 47 16.23 -14.36 -9.10
C LYS A 47 16.19 -14.20 -7.56
N PRO A 48 17.10 -14.84 -6.81
CA PRO A 48 17.22 -14.56 -5.38
C PRO A 48 17.50 -13.07 -5.11
N GLY A 49 16.79 -12.49 -4.15
CA GLY A 49 16.91 -11.07 -3.81
C GLY A 49 15.87 -10.62 -2.78
N ILE A 50 16.00 -9.38 -2.32
CA ILE A 50 15.02 -8.72 -1.45
C ILE A 50 14.10 -7.88 -2.35
N TYR A 51 12.81 -8.16 -2.30
CA TYR A 51 11.78 -7.48 -3.09
C TYR A 51 10.76 -6.80 -2.17
N GLY A 52 10.26 -5.65 -2.59
CA GLY A 52 9.14 -4.96 -1.97
C GLY A 52 7.88 -4.98 -2.84
N MET A 53 6.77 -4.47 -2.32
CA MET A 53 5.52 -4.35 -3.10
C MET A 53 5.64 -3.40 -4.29
N SER A 54 6.59 -2.45 -4.29
CA SER A 54 6.89 -1.63 -5.47
C SER A 54 7.36 -2.48 -6.66
N ASP A 55 8.16 -3.52 -6.41
CA ASP A 55 8.61 -4.44 -7.48
C ASP A 55 7.45 -5.29 -7.99
N VAL A 56 6.61 -5.80 -7.09
CA VAL A 56 5.41 -6.60 -7.42
C VAL A 56 4.44 -5.78 -8.28
N LEU A 57 4.22 -4.52 -7.91
CA LEU A 57 3.29 -3.62 -8.59
C LEU A 57 3.92 -2.88 -9.79
N SER A 58 5.19 -3.17 -10.12
CA SER A 58 5.94 -2.49 -11.19
C SER A 58 5.95 -0.97 -11.07
N LEU A 59 5.93 -0.45 -9.84
CA LEU A 59 6.01 0.97 -9.55
C LEU A 59 7.49 1.36 -9.59
N LYS A 60 7.88 2.11 -10.64
CA LYS A 60 9.22 2.68 -10.74
C LYS A 60 9.44 3.67 -9.59
N LYS A 61 10.61 3.61 -8.98
CA LYS A 61 11.13 4.71 -8.17
C LYS A 61 11.66 5.82 -9.06
#